data_AF-A0A965AML4-F1
#
_entry.id   AF-A0A965AML4-F1
#
_cell.length_a   1.000
_cell.length_b   1.000
_cell.length_c   1.000
_cell.angle_alpha   90.00
_cell.angle_beta   90.00
_cell.angle_gamma   90.00
#
_symmetry.space_group_name_H-M   'P 1'
#
loop_
_entity.id
_entity.type
_entity.pdbx_description
1 polymer ?
#
loop_
_entity_poly.entity_id
_entity_poly.type
_entity_poly.pdbx_seq_one_letter_code
_entity_poly.pdbx_strand_id
1 'polypeptide(L)'
;AGNVTGLAAADALQQIFVDGRAVLLKLHPVQAALAPILENALEPLVAAGLLAIVTGDAELATRAIAAPEITHIHLTGGEATFRRLVAGDGSGPLTKPITCELGNVTPWIIVPGRYSEQALAYQADQIAASIANNSSFNCIATKVVLTCQQWEQREQFLGLIQKRLASLPARPAWYPGVADLWQQATGEPLAGGSFQPTLRPGVDRQAESYWFAQEWFLPAAVETTVDATSIEAFCVAASQFTHELPGTLAASVTLPDGMATHDRARVELMIEHLRYGVVAVNTWSALGYAMGGIPWGGFPGGTIEKPESGIGYVHNPQLLPLVHNTILRAPLTVWPTPPWFPWHRKGAALTLGVADMYAAIAGGSKGYWQLAKMLPDVFGG
;
A
#
# COMPACT_ATOMS: atom_id res chain seq x y z
N ALA A 1 0.86 11.23 -6.65
CA ALA A 1 -0.45 10.71 -6.23
C ALA A 1 -1.08 11.66 -5.19
N GLY A 2 -2.39 11.58 -4.93
CA GLY A 2 -3.06 12.49 -3.97
C GLY A 2 -3.45 11.85 -2.64
N ASN A 3 -3.13 10.58 -2.45
CA ASN A 3 -3.80 9.73 -1.47
C ASN A 3 -3.11 9.63 -0.10
N VAL A 4 -1.79 9.79 -0.07
CA VAL A 4 -0.97 9.82 1.16
C VAL A 4 -0.18 11.12 1.21
N THR A 5 -0.27 11.84 2.32
CA THR A 5 0.26 13.22 2.44
C THR A 5 1.79 13.30 2.47
N GLY A 6 2.46 12.28 3.01
CA GLY A 6 3.92 12.21 3.08
C GLY A 6 4.61 11.79 1.78
N LEU A 7 3.86 11.24 0.83
CA LEU A 7 4.40 10.60 -0.37
C LEU A 7 5.19 11.57 -1.24
N ALA A 8 4.60 12.74 -1.55
CA ALA A 8 5.22 13.74 -2.43
C ALA A 8 6.57 14.25 -1.89
N ALA A 9 6.66 14.46 -0.57
CA ALA A 9 7.90 14.86 0.07
C ALA A 9 8.95 13.75 0.03
N ALA A 10 8.56 12.51 0.31
CA ALA A 10 9.48 11.39 0.34
C ALA A 10 10.04 11.03 -1.05
N ASP A 11 9.23 11.13 -2.11
CA ASP A 11 9.67 11.00 -3.50
C ASP A 11 10.69 12.08 -3.85
N ALA A 12 10.42 13.35 -3.48
CA ALA A 12 11.35 14.45 -3.72
C ALA A 12 12.68 14.24 -2.98
N LEU A 13 12.64 13.79 -1.73
CA LEU A 13 13.84 13.48 -0.94
C LEU A 13 14.66 12.35 -1.57
N GLN A 14 14.02 11.30 -2.08
CA GLN A 14 14.71 10.24 -2.84
C GLN A 14 15.43 10.84 -4.06
N GLN A 15 14.71 11.63 -4.87
CA GLN A 15 15.28 12.20 -6.09
C GLN A 15 16.46 13.14 -5.80
N ILE A 16 16.39 13.91 -4.71
CA ILE A 16 17.45 14.85 -4.33
C ILE A 16 18.65 14.12 -3.72
N PHE A 17 18.44 13.31 -2.68
CA PHE A 17 19.53 12.79 -1.86
C PHE A 17 20.12 11.48 -2.37
N VAL A 18 19.32 10.63 -3.01
CA VAL A 18 19.79 9.33 -3.52
C VAL A 18 20.16 9.44 -4.99
N ASP A 19 19.34 10.11 -5.78
CA ASP A 19 19.55 10.20 -7.23
C ASP A 19 20.31 11.46 -7.67
N GLY A 20 20.53 12.43 -6.78
CA GLY A 20 21.30 13.64 -7.06
C GLY A 20 20.63 14.63 -8.02
N ARG A 21 19.28 14.70 -8.03
CA ARG A 21 18.50 15.56 -8.94
C ARG A 21 17.79 16.68 -8.17
N ALA A 22 17.89 17.91 -8.66
CA ALA A 22 16.97 18.97 -8.24
C ALA A 22 15.55 18.65 -8.73
N VAL A 23 14.52 19.02 -7.95
CA VAL A 23 13.14 18.56 -8.13
C VAL A 23 12.18 19.72 -8.35
N LEU A 24 11.42 19.64 -9.44
CA LEU A 24 10.15 20.35 -9.58
C LEU A 24 9.01 19.42 -9.12
N LEU A 25 8.55 19.59 -7.89
CA LEU A 25 7.50 18.77 -7.28
C LEU A 25 6.12 19.31 -7.64
N LYS A 26 5.45 18.64 -8.57
CA LYS A 26 4.05 18.92 -8.90
C LYS A 26 3.12 18.13 -7.98
N LEU A 27 2.38 18.82 -7.12
CA LEU A 27 1.40 18.18 -6.23
C LEU A 27 0.12 17.78 -6.97
N HIS A 28 -0.49 16.69 -6.51
CA HIS A 28 -1.84 16.34 -6.93
C HIS A 28 -2.83 17.42 -6.45
N PRO A 29 -3.87 17.80 -7.23
CA PRO A 29 -4.79 18.87 -6.83
C PRO A 29 -5.45 18.68 -5.45
N VAL A 30 -5.76 17.43 -5.08
CA VAL A 30 -6.29 17.08 -3.75
C VAL A 30 -5.35 17.49 -2.60
N GLN A 31 -4.05 17.59 -2.88
CA GLN A 31 -3.02 17.99 -1.91
C GLN A 31 -2.55 19.43 -2.12
N ALA A 32 -3.21 20.25 -2.93
CA ALA A 32 -2.77 21.62 -3.21
C ALA A 32 -2.62 22.47 -1.93
N ALA A 33 -3.49 22.26 -0.95
CA ALA A 33 -3.42 22.94 0.35
C ALA A 33 -2.15 22.60 1.17
N LEU A 34 -1.44 21.52 0.82
CA LEU A 34 -0.18 21.15 1.48
C LEU A 34 1.02 21.93 0.93
N ALA A 35 0.91 22.62 -0.21
CA ALA A 35 2.03 23.34 -0.82
C ALA A 35 2.76 24.28 0.17
N PRO A 36 2.09 25.26 0.82
CA PRO A 36 2.78 26.16 1.75
C PRO A 36 3.33 25.45 3.00
N ILE A 37 2.71 24.35 3.41
CA ILE A 37 3.17 23.55 4.56
C ILE A 37 4.48 22.82 4.19
N LEU A 38 4.52 22.20 3.02
CA LEU A 38 5.70 21.50 2.52
C LEU A 38 6.83 22.47 2.16
N GLU A 39 6.52 23.63 1.59
CA GLU A 39 7.51 24.68 1.32
C GLU A 39 8.19 25.14 2.61
N ASN A 40 7.42 25.35 3.68
CA ASN A 40 7.97 25.70 4.99
C ASN A 40 8.76 24.54 5.61
N ALA A 41 8.21 23.33 5.60
CA ALA A 41 8.86 22.16 6.20
C ALA A 41 10.17 21.77 5.48
N LEU A 42 10.28 22.04 4.18
CA LEU A 42 11.42 21.74 3.33
C LEU A 42 12.18 23.01 2.89
N GLU A 43 12.01 24.11 3.62
CA GLU A 43 12.58 25.43 3.29
C GLU A 43 14.08 25.37 2.96
N PRO A 44 14.93 24.60 3.69
CA PRO A 44 16.35 24.54 3.36
C PRO A 44 16.63 23.99 1.94
N LEU A 45 15.79 23.09 1.43
CA LEU A 45 15.91 22.55 0.07
C LEU A 45 15.42 23.56 -0.97
N VAL A 46 14.37 24.32 -0.64
CA VAL A 46 13.83 25.38 -1.50
C VAL A 46 14.83 26.53 -1.63
N ALA A 47 15.37 27.01 -0.50
CA ALA A 47 16.37 28.07 -0.47
C ALA A 47 17.67 27.68 -1.20
N ALA A 48 18.05 26.40 -1.16
CA ALA A 48 19.19 25.87 -1.90
C ALA A 48 18.93 25.67 -3.40
N GLY A 49 17.70 25.91 -3.89
CA GLY A 49 17.32 25.68 -5.29
C GLY A 49 17.24 24.20 -5.67
N LEU A 50 17.17 23.29 -4.69
CA LEU A 50 17.07 21.84 -4.91
C LEU A 50 15.61 21.37 -5.04
N LEU A 51 14.65 22.17 -4.56
CA LEU A 51 13.22 21.85 -4.60
C LEU A 51 12.40 23.08 -4.98
N ALA A 52 11.52 22.93 -5.96
CA ALA A 52 10.44 23.87 -6.25
C ALA A 52 9.11 23.13 -6.19
N ILE A 53 8.15 23.63 -5.40
CA ILE A 53 6.83 23.00 -5.25
C ILE A 53 5.83 23.79 -6.09
N VAL A 54 5.04 23.08 -6.89
CA VAL A 54 4.01 23.71 -7.73
C VAL A 54 2.69 22.96 -7.61
N THR A 55 1.61 23.74 -7.70
CA THR A 55 0.25 23.21 -7.86
C THR A 55 -0.23 23.55 -9.28
N GLY A 56 -0.94 22.62 -9.91
CA GLY A 56 -1.34 22.80 -11.30
C GLY A 56 -2.10 21.59 -11.84
N ASP A 57 -2.58 21.75 -13.07
CA ASP A 57 -3.29 20.72 -13.81
C ASP A 57 -2.33 19.84 -14.63
N ALA A 58 -2.90 19.05 -15.55
CA ALA A 58 -2.14 18.21 -16.46
C ALA A 58 -1.39 19.05 -17.51
N GLU A 59 -1.90 20.22 -17.91
CA GLU A 59 -1.26 21.07 -18.91
C GLU A 59 0.07 21.63 -18.38
N LEU A 60 0.09 22.06 -17.11
CA LEU A 60 1.33 22.46 -16.44
C LEU A 60 2.36 21.31 -16.43
N ALA A 61 1.92 20.08 -16.14
CA ALA A 61 2.81 18.92 -16.16
C ALA A 61 3.36 18.66 -17.58
N THR A 62 2.52 18.70 -18.62
CA THR A 62 2.94 18.53 -20.01
C THR A 62 3.97 19.58 -20.43
N ARG A 63 3.74 20.86 -20.11
CA ARG A 63 4.70 21.95 -20.40
C ARG A 63 6.03 21.74 -19.66
N ALA A 64 5.98 21.35 -18.39
CA ALA A 64 7.19 21.08 -17.60
C ALA A 64 7.98 19.91 -18.18
N ILE A 65 7.30 18.80 -18.53
CA ILE A 65 7.93 17.62 -19.13
C ILE A 65 8.60 17.96 -20.47
N ALA A 66 8.06 18.89 -21.25
CA ALA A 66 8.67 19.32 -22.51
C ALA A 66 9.92 20.22 -22.33
N ALA A 67 10.06 20.91 -21.18
CA ALA A 67 11.12 21.89 -20.96
C ALA A 67 12.53 21.23 -20.95
N PRO A 68 13.53 21.81 -21.63
CA PRO A 68 14.85 21.17 -21.78
C PRO A 68 15.59 20.96 -20.46
N GLU A 69 15.27 21.73 -19.42
CA GLU A 69 15.85 21.65 -18.07
C GLU A 69 15.39 20.39 -17.32
N ILE A 70 14.21 19.85 -17.64
CA ILE A 70 13.73 18.60 -17.06
C ILE A 70 14.42 17.44 -17.78
N THR A 71 15.32 16.75 -17.08
CA THR A 71 16.11 15.64 -17.63
C THR A 71 15.62 14.26 -17.22
N HIS A 72 14.74 14.18 -16.21
CA HIS A 72 14.19 12.94 -15.67
C HIS A 72 12.75 13.17 -15.16
N ILE A 73 11.89 12.17 -15.28
CA ILE A 73 10.53 12.19 -14.74
C ILE A 73 10.41 11.11 -13.66
N HIS A 74 9.85 11.47 -12.51
CA HIS A 74 9.38 10.48 -11.54
C HIS A 74 7.86 10.62 -11.40
N LEU A 75 7.13 9.51 -11.57
CA LEU A 75 5.67 9.47 -11.42
C LEU A 75 5.27 8.51 -10.31
N THR A 76 4.56 9.04 -9.31
CA THR A 76 3.78 8.21 -8.39
C THR A 76 2.29 8.37 -8.69
N GLY A 77 1.61 7.27 -9.03
CA GLY A 77 0.20 7.32 -9.41
C GLY A 77 -0.34 6.02 -10.00
N GLY A 78 -1.42 6.13 -10.78
CA GLY A 78 -2.04 4.98 -11.44
C GLY A 78 -1.43 4.69 -12.81
N GLU A 79 -1.46 3.43 -13.23
CA GLU A 79 -0.92 2.97 -14.52
C GLU A 79 -1.51 3.76 -15.71
N ALA A 80 -2.82 4.06 -15.70
CA ALA A 80 -3.44 4.85 -16.76
C ALA A 80 -2.80 6.24 -16.95
N THR A 81 -2.30 6.86 -15.86
CA THR A 81 -1.57 8.14 -15.95
C THR A 81 -0.16 7.93 -16.48
N PHE A 82 0.52 6.86 -16.06
CA PHE A 82 1.83 6.48 -16.59
C PHE A 82 1.76 6.23 -18.11
N ARG A 83 0.77 5.47 -18.58
CA ARG A 83 0.57 5.14 -20.00
C ARG A 83 0.36 6.39 -20.86
N ARG A 84 -0.50 7.32 -20.40
CA ARG A 84 -0.73 8.61 -21.07
C ARG A 84 0.53 9.45 -21.14
N LEU A 85 1.28 9.54 -20.04
CA LEU A 85 2.53 10.29 -19.97
C LEU A 85 3.58 9.72 -20.94
N VAL A 86 3.75 8.40 -20.97
CA VAL A 86 4.69 7.71 -21.88
C VAL A 86 4.28 7.88 -23.35
N ALA A 87 2.99 7.76 -23.67
CA ALA A 87 2.48 7.99 -25.02
C ALA A 87 2.58 9.48 -25.44
N GLY A 88 2.62 10.37 -24.45
CA GLY A 88 2.79 11.81 -24.60
C GLY A 88 1.54 12.56 -25.03
N ASP A 89 0.33 12.02 -24.81
CA ASP A 89 -0.96 12.71 -25.02
C ASP A 89 -1.03 13.64 -26.27
N GLY A 90 -0.52 13.18 -27.41
CA GLY A 90 -0.53 13.92 -28.68
C GLY A 90 0.72 14.76 -29.00
N SER A 91 1.67 14.92 -28.07
CA SER A 91 2.99 15.52 -28.32
C SER A 91 4.04 14.53 -28.82
N GLY A 92 3.69 13.25 -28.91
CA GLY A 92 4.59 12.15 -29.26
C GLY A 92 5.23 11.48 -28.05
N PRO A 93 5.80 10.26 -28.20
CA PRO A 93 6.29 9.46 -27.09
C PRO A 93 7.33 10.17 -26.22
N LEU A 94 7.32 9.87 -24.92
CA LEU A 94 8.30 10.39 -23.98
C LEU A 94 9.71 9.95 -24.37
N THR A 95 10.61 10.92 -24.56
CA THR A 95 12.02 10.67 -24.89
C THR A 95 12.96 10.74 -23.69
N LYS A 96 12.46 11.26 -22.57
CA LYS A 96 13.21 11.47 -21.33
C LYS A 96 13.10 10.24 -20.42
N PRO A 97 14.17 9.90 -19.68
CA PRO A 97 14.12 8.83 -18.68
C PRO A 97 12.99 9.03 -17.67
N ILE A 98 12.37 7.92 -17.27
CA ILE A 98 11.27 7.89 -16.31
C ILE A 98 11.47 6.80 -15.26
N THR A 99 11.19 7.13 -14.01
CA THR A 99 10.93 6.18 -12.91
C THR A 99 9.50 6.32 -12.45
N CYS A 100 8.96 5.28 -11.81
CA CYS A 100 7.61 5.35 -11.27
C CYS A 100 7.39 4.43 -10.07
N GLU A 101 6.41 4.79 -9.25
CA GLU A 101 5.78 3.94 -8.24
C GLU A 101 4.28 3.86 -8.57
N LEU A 102 3.79 2.63 -8.75
CA LEU A 102 2.40 2.34 -9.09
C LEU A 102 1.85 1.28 -8.13
N GLY A 103 0.53 1.21 -8.01
CA GLY A 103 -0.15 0.23 -7.16
C GLY A 103 -0.08 -1.20 -7.68
N ASN A 104 -0.75 -2.11 -6.98
CA ASN A 104 -1.00 -3.47 -7.43
C ASN A 104 -2.38 -3.96 -6.99
N VAL A 105 -2.84 -5.06 -7.56
CA VAL A 105 -3.93 -5.84 -6.97
C VAL A 105 -3.36 -6.57 -5.75
N THR A 106 -3.36 -5.91 -4.60
CA THR A 106 -2.63 -6.38 -3.40
C THR A 106 -3.24 -7.67 -2.84
N PRO A 107 -2.51 -8.81 -2.87
CA PRO A 107 -2.97 -10.06 -2.27
C PRO A 107 -2.65 -10.14 -0.79
N TRP A 108 -3.54 -10.80 -0.05
CA TRP A 108 -3.30 -11.32 1.29
C TRP A 108 -3.54 -12.83 1.30
N ILE A 109 -2.45 -13.60 1.38
CA ILE A 109 -2.47 -15.07 1.33
C ILE A 109 -2.66 -15.61 2.74
N ILE A 110 -3.65 -16.48 2.94
CA ILE A 110 -3.90 -17.16 4.21
C ILE A 110 -3.44 -18.60 4.10
N VAL A 111 -2.32 -18.93 4.74
CA VAL A 111 -1.76 -20.28 4.70
C VAL A 111 -2.68 -21.21 5.51
N PRO A 112 -3.16 -22.32 4.92
CA PRO A 112 -4.05 -23.24 5.63
C PRO A 112 -3.30 -23.89 6.81
N GLY A 113 -4.02 -24.07 7.91
CA GLY A 113 -3.50 -24.65 9.14
C GLY A 113 -4.46 -24.42 10.29
N ARG A 114 -4.02 -24.71 11.52
CA ARG A 114 -4.83 -24.46 12.71
C ARG A 114 -4.42 -23.18 13.40
N TYR A 115 -5.38 -22.27 13.52
CA TYR A 115 -5.25 -21.01 14.22
C TYR A 115 -6.10 -21.05 15.49
N SER A 116 -5.61 -20.46 16.58
CA SER A 116 -6.45 -20.20 17.74
C SER A 116 -7.53 -19.18 17.39
N GLU A 117 -8.63 -19.16 18.15
CA GLU A 117 -9.70 -18.17 17.96
C GLU A 117 -9.18 -16.74 18.08
N GLN A 118 -8.25 -16.50 19.01
CA GLN A 118 -7.59 -15.21 19.18
C GLN A 118 -6.76 -14.81 17.96
N ALA A 119 -6.01 -15.75 17.38
CA ALA A 119 -5.23 -15.50 16.17
C ALA A 119 -6.13 -15.22 14.96
N LEU A 120 -7.22 -15.98 14.78
CA LEU A 120 -8.20 -15.71 13.73
C LEU A 120 -8.81 -14.32 13.88
N ALA A 121 -9.25 -13.96 15.09
CA ALA A 121 -9.85 -12.64 15.34
C ALA A 121 -8.85 -11.50 15.07
N TYR A 122 -7.60 -11.64 15.53
CA TYR A 122 -6.57 -10.62 15.31
C TYR A 122 -6.19 -10.46 13.84
N GLN A 123 -6.03 -11.57 13.10
CA GLN A 123 -5.69 -11.51 11.68
C GLN A 123 -6.86 -11.02 10.83
N ALA A 124 -8.10 -11.35 11.22
CA ALA A 124 -9.30 -10.77 10.60
C ALA A 124 -9.36 -9.25 10.80
N ASP A 125 -8.98 -8.78 11.99
CA ASP A 125 -8.82 -7.36 12.32
C ASP A 125 -7.75 -6.69 11.44
N GLN A 126 -6.59 -7.32 11.23
CA GLN A 126 -5.54 -6.79 10.33
C GLN A 126 -6.03 -6.62 8.89
N ILE A 127 -6.73 -7.63 8.33
CA ILE A 127 -7.26 -7.57 6.96
C ILE A 127 -8.39 -6.54 6.84
N ALA A 128 -9.28 -6.47 7.83
CA ALA A 128 -10.33 -5.47 7.81
C ALA A 128 -9.76 -4.04 7.89
N ALA A 129 -8.69 -3.84 8.67
CA ALA A 129 -7.98 -2.57 8.73
C ALA A 129 -7.31 -2.21 7.39
N SER A 130 -6.66 -3.16 6.71
CA SER A 130 -6.01 -2.91 5.42
C SER A 130 -6.99 -2.60 4.30
N ILE A 131 -8.21 -3.14 4.34
CA ILE A 131 -9.29 -2.82 3.41
C ILE A 131 -9.86 -1.42 3.70
N ALA A 132 -10.08 -1.08 4.98
CA ALA A 132 -10.83 0.10 5.37
C ALA A 132 -10.00 1.38 5.55
N ASN A 133 -8.69 1.25 5.79
CA ASN A 133 -7.80 2.39 6.04
C ASN A 133 -7.84 3.38 4.85
N ASN A 134 -7.93 4.67 5.16
CA ASN A 134 -7.96 5.74 4.14
C ASN A 134 -9.06 5.58 3.07
N SER A 135 -10.22 5.01 3.43
CA SER A 135 -11.27 4.63 2.47
C SER A 135 -10.78 3.67 1.37
N SER A 136 -9.72 2.90 1.65
CA SER A 136 -9.01 2.01 0.73
C SER A 136 -8.30 2.70 -0.43
N PHE A 137 -8.09 4.01 -0.32
CA PHE A 137 -7.30 4.79 -1.27
C PHE A 137 -5.82 4.67 -0.94
N ASN A 138 -5.34 3.45 -0.78
CA ASN A 138 -3.92 3.15 -0.62
C ASN A 138 -3.54 2.20 -1.74
N CYS A 139 -2.39 2.44 -2.39
CA CYS A 139 -1.81 1.54 -3.40
C CYS A 139 -1.56 0.11 -2.89
N ILE A 140 -1.66 -0.07 -1.56
CA ILE A 140 -1.42 -1.30 -0.84
C ILE A 140 -2.59 -1.77 0.05
N ALA A 141 -3.76 -1.19 -0.17
CA ALA A 141 -4.98 -1.70 0.45
C ALA A 141 -5.27 -3.10 -0.09
N THR A 142 -5.62 -4.05 0.78
CA THR A 142 -5.91 -5.42 0.36
C THR A 142 -7.10 -5.45 -0.60
N LYS A 143 -6.89 -6.07 -1.76
CA LYS A 143 -7.93 -6.23 -2.80
C LYS A 143 -8.34 -7.69 -2.97
N VAL A 144 -7.41 -8.62 -2.74
CA VAL A 144 -7.67 -10.05 -2.85
C VAL A 144 -7.22 -10.76 -1.58
N VAL A 145 -8.12 -11.45 -0.93
CA VAL A 145 -7.78 -12.47 0.09
C VAL A 145 -7.74 -13.81 -0.61
N LEU A 146 -6.63 -14.53 -0.48
CA LEU A 146 -6.44 -15.85 -1.08
C LEU A 146 -6.45 -16.90 0.00
N THR A 147 -7.38 -17.85 -0.06
CA THR A 147 -7.45 -18.97 0.89
C THR A 147 -7.36 -20.33 0.20
N CYS A 148 -7.27 -21.40 0.98
CA CYS A 148 -7.38 -22.76 0.48
C CYS A 148 -8.84 -23.24 0.63
N GLN A 149 -9.39 -23.84 -0.43
CA GLN A 149 -10.78 -24.32 -0.43
C GLN A 149 -11.05 -25.35 0.67
N GLN A 150 -10.06 -26.20 0.97
CA GLN A 150 -10.12 -27.26 1.98
C GLN A 150 -9.79 -26.80 3.40
N TRP A 151 -9.52 -25.51 3.63
CA TRP A 151 -9.15 -25.03 4.95
C TRP A 151 -10.35 -25.04 5.91
N GLU A 152 -10.27 -25.89 6.95
CA GLU A 152 -11.36 -26.13 7.92
C GLU A 152 -11.90 -24.83 8.58
N GLN A 153 -11.04 -23.84 8.81
CA GLN A 153 -11.41 -22.59 9.50
C GLN A 153 -11.74 -21.44 8.54
N ARG A 154 -11.83 -21.70 7.22
CA ARG A 154 -12.05 -20.67 6.20
C ARG A 154 -13.32 -19.85 6.46
N GLU A 155 -14.47 -20.51 6.56
CA GLU A 155 -15.76 -19.80 6.75
C GLU A 155 -15.80 -19.01 8.07
N GLN A 156 -15.23 -19.57 9.14
CA GLN A 156 -15.10 -18.87 10.43
C GLN A 156 -14.26 -17.60 10.27
N PHE A 157 -13.13 -17.69 9.58
CA PHE A 157 -12.22 -16.55 9.37
C PHE A 157 -12.85 -15.45 8.51
N LEU A 158 -13.47 -15.82 7.39
CA LEU A 158 -14.13 -14.86 6.50
C LEU A 158 -15.30 -14.16 7.20
N GLY A 159 -16.07 -14.89 8.01
CA GLY A 159 -17.12 -14.31 8.85
C GLY A 159 -16.59 -13.29 9.86
N LEU A 160 -15.40 -13.49 10.43
CA LEU A 160 -14.76 -12.51 11.32
C LEU A 160 -14.37 -11.22 10.58
N ILE A 161 -13.81 -11.34 9.37
CA ILE A 161 -13.45 -10.16 8.55
C ILE A 161 -14.70 -9.37 8.18
N GLN A 162 -15.73 -10.05 7.67
CA GLN A 162 -17.00 -9.41 7.28
C GLN A 162 -17.67 -8.74 8.47
N LYS A 163 -17.72 -9.41 9.63
CA LYS A 163 -18.25 -8.84 10.87
C LYS A 163 -17.49 -7.58 11.27
N ARG A 164 -16.16 -7.59 11.15
CA ARG A 164 -15.35 -6.41 11.48
C ARG A 164 -15.65 -5.27 10.51
N LEU A 165 -15.63 -5.51 9.20
CA LEU A 165 -15.90 -4.49 8.19
C LEU A 165 -17.30 -3.88 8.36
N ALA A 166 -18.33 -4.71 8.59
CA ALA A 166 -19.70 -4.26 8.83
C ALA A 166 -19.87 -3.43 10.12
N SER A 167 -18.95 -3.56 11.08
CA SER A 167 -18.97 -2.75 12.31
C SER A 167 -18.39 -1.34 12.12
N LEU A 168 -17.74 -1.08 11.00
CA LEU A 168 -17.13 0.22 10.72
C LEU A 168 -18.17 1.23 10.25
N PRO A 169 -17.97 2.52 10.54
CA PRO A 169 -18.74 3.55 9.86
C PRO A 169 -18.44 3.55 8.36
N ALA A 170 -19.41 4.00 7.58
CA ALA A 170 -19.22 4.23 6.15
C ALA A 170 -18.04 5.19 5.90
N ARG A 171 -17.28 4.92 4.85
CA ARG A 171 -16.06 5.63 4.49
C ARG A 171 -16.32 6.70 3.43
N PRO A 172 -15.88 7.94 3.62
CA PRO A 172 -16.13 9.01 2.67
C PRO A 172 -15.47 8.75 1.32
N ALA A 173 -16.20 9.06 0.25
CA ALA A 173 -15.79 8.94 -1.13
C ALA A 173 -15.05 10.19 -1.62
N TRP A 174 -13.92 10.49 -0.99
CA TRP A 174 -13.23 11.77 -1.17
C TRP A 174 -12.23 11.80 -2.33
N TYR A 175 -11.76 10.65 -2.83
CA TYR A 175 -10.80 10.63 -3.93
C TYR A 175 -11.51 10.87 -5.28
N PRO A 176 -10.94 11.64 -6.23
CA PRO A 176 -11.60 11.93 -7.50
C PRO A 176 -11.90 10.67 -8.34
N GLY A 177 -13.07 10.64 -8.99
CA GLY A 177 -13.48 9.56 -9.91
C GLY A 177 -14.03 8.29 -9.23
N VAL A 178 -14.08 8.24 -7.90
CA VAL A 178 -14.46 7.02 -7.17
C VAL A 178 -15.93 6.63 -7.29
N ALA A 179 -16.83 7.58 -7.57
CA ALA A 179 -18.24 7.27 -7.82
C ALA A 179 -18.40 6.45 -9.11
N ASP A 180 -17.67 6.82 -10.17
CA ASP A 180 -17.67 6.08 -11.44
C ASP A 180 -17.00 4.71 -11.28
N LEU A 181 -15.88 4.65 -10.55
CA LEU A 181 -15.24 3.38 -10.22
C LEU A 181 -16.18 2.46 -9.43
N TRP A 182 -16.93 3.00 -8.47
CA TRP A 182 -17.90 2.24 -7.69
C TRP A 182 -19.01 1.66 -8.57
N GLN A 183 -19.58 2.48 -9.46
CA GLN A 183 -20.59 2.03 -10.41
C GLN A 183 -20.05 0.96 -11.37
N GLN A 184 -18.79 1.09 -11.83
CA GLN A 184 -18.14 0.08 -12.66
C GLN A 184 -17.93 -1.24 -11.92
N ALA A 185 -17.53 -1.18 -10.64
CA ALA A 185 -17.25 -2.36 -9.83
C ALA A 185 -18.52 -3.10 -9.39
N THR A 186 -19.58 -2.37 -9.06
CA THR A 186 -20.77 -2.93 -8.39
C THR A 186 -22.02 -2.94 -9.26
N GLY A 187 -22.05 -2.17 -10.35
CA GLY A 187 -23.25 -1.89 -11.13
C GLY A 187 -24.22 -0.90 -10.48
N GLU A 188 -23.94 -0.44 -9.25
CA GLU A 188 -24.82 0.43 -8.48
C GLU A 188 -24.26 1.85 -8.36
N PRO A 189 -25.09 2.91 -8.42
CA PRO A 189 -24.62 4.26 -8.17
C PRO A 189 -24.23 4.44 -6.69
N LEU A 190 -23.26 5.30 -6.44
CA LEU A 190 -22.83 5.61 -5.08
C LEU A 190 -23.92 6.40 -4.33
N ALA A 191 -24.54 5.77 -3.33
CA ALA A 191 -25.50 6.43 -2.46
C ALA A 191 -24.80 7.16 -1.31
N GLY A 192 -25.18 8.42 -1.06
CA GLY A 192 -24.78 9.15 0.16
C GLY A 192 -23.31 9.50 0.29
N GLY A 193 -22.52 9.47 -0.80
CA GLY A 193 -21.13 9.94 -0.83
C GLY A 193 -20.16 9.15 0.06
N SER A 194 -20.54 7.94 0.47
CA SER A 194 -19.74 7.08 1.33
C SER A 194 -19.95 5.61 0.99
N PHE A 195 -18.99 4.78 1.35
CA PHE A 195 -19.00 3.34 1.07
C PHE A 195 -19.06 2.57 2.38
N GLN A 196 -19.74 1.43 2.39
CA GLN A 196 -19.49 0.45 3.44
C GLN A 196 -18.32 -0.45 3.02
N PRO A 197 -17.23 -0.50 3.80
CA PRO A 197 -16.15 -1.44 3.53
C PRO A 197 -16.67 -2.87 3.46
N THR A 198 -16.27 -3.63 2.45
CA THR A 198 -16.81 -4.97 2.22
C THR A 198 -15.75 -5.98 1.77
N LEU A 199 -15.98 -7.24 2.16
CA LEU A 199 -15.29 -8.40 1.63
C LEU A 199 -16.35 -9.33 1.05
N ARG A 200 -16.24 -9.63 -0.25
CA ARG A 200 -17.10 -10.62 -0.92
C ARG A 200 -16.37 -11.96 -1.04
N PRO A 201 -16.80 -13.01 -0.32
CA PRO A 201 -16.17 -14.32 -0.37
C PRO A 201 -16.64 -15.17 -1.55
N GLY A 202 -15.83 -16.16 -1.93
CA GLY A 202 -16.17 -17.16 -2.93
C GLY A 202 -16.29 -16.61 -4.35
N VAL A 203 -15.52 -15.57 -4.69
CA VAL A 203 -15.52 -14.98 -6.03
C VAL A 203 -14.70 -15.87 -6.96
N ASP A 204 -15.36 -16.42 -7.98
CA ASP A 204 -14.69 -17.24 -8.99
C ASP A 204 -13.89 -16.35 -9.94
N ARG A 205 -12.60 -16.63 -10.04
CA ARG A 205 -11.67 -15.84 -10.86
C ARG A 205 -11.96 -15.89 -12.36
N GLN A 206 -12.54 -16.98 -12.87
CA GLN A 206 -12.84 -17.09 -14.30
C GLN A 206 -14.15 -16.38 -14.63
N ALA A 207 -15.19 -16.60 -13.82
CA ALA A 207 -16.51 -16.01 -14.01
C ALA A 207 -16.51 -14.50 -13.75
N GLU A 208 -15.71 -14.02 -12.79
CA GLU A 208 -15.69 -12.62 -12.34
C GLU A 208 -14.28 -12.02 -12.39
N SER A 209 -13.58 -12.27 -13.50
CA SER A 209 -12.17 -11.89 -13.71
C SER A 209 -11.87 -10.39 -13.52
N TYR A 210 -12.86 -9.52 -13.68
CA TYR A 210 -12.70 -8.07 -13.51
C TYR A 210 -12.25 -7.66 -12.10
N TRP A 211 -12.56 -8.44 -11.05
CA TRP A 211 -12.06 -8.18 -9.69
C TRP A 211 -10.56 -8.39 -9.54
N PHE A 212 -9.95 -9.14 -10.46
CA PHE A 212 -8.53 -9.52 -10.42
C PHE A 212 -7.72 -8.84 -11.53
N ALA A 213 -8.39 -8.30 -12.55
CA ALA A 213 -7.75 -7.72 -13.74
C ALA A 213 -7.24 -6.28 -13.54
N GLN A 214 -7.68 -5.58 -12.49
CA GLN A 214 -7.23 -4.23 -12.17
C GLN A 214 -7.36 -3.93 -10.67
N GLU A 215 -6.59 -2.95 -10.21
CA GLU A 215 -6.74 -2.43 -8.86
C GLU A 215 -8.04 -1.63 -8.72
N TRP A 216 -8.96 -2.12 -7.89
CA TRP A 216 -10.13 -1.37 -7.48
C TRP A 216 -9.78 -0.45 -6.32
N PHE A 217 -9.55 0.83 -6.61
CA PHE A 217 -9.23 1.86 -5.61
C PHE A 217 -10.48 2.29 -4.81
N LEU A 218 -11.11 1.31 -4.16
CA LEU A 218 -12.37 1.35 -3.43
C LEU A 218 -12.26 0.46 -2.18
N PRO A 219 -13.08 0.68 -1.13
CA PRO A 219 -13.09 -0.16 0.07
C PRO A 219 -13.86 -1.47 -0.15
N ALA A 220 -13.51 -2.17 -1.22
CA ALA A 220 -14.01 -3.48 -1.56
C ALA A 220 -12.82 -4.42 -1.80
N ALA A 221 -12.91 -5.60 -1.21
CA ALA A 221 -12.02 -6.71 -1.50
C ALA A 221 -12.85 -7.95 -1.85
N VAL A 222 -12.22 -8.89 -2.53
CA VAL A 222 -12.78 -10.21 -2.80
C VAL A 222 -11.95 -11.28 -2.12
N GLU A 223 -12.60 -12.37 -1.75
CA GLU A 223 -11.90 -13.62 -1.44
C GLU A 223 -12.13 -14.63 -2.54
N THR A 224 -11.06 -15.34 -2.88
CA THR A 224 -11.07 -16.50 -3.78
C THR A 224 -10.23 -17.61 -3.18
N THR A 225 -10.43 -18.82 -3.69
CA THR A 225 -9.73 -20.02 -3.22
C THR A 225 -8.79 -20.59 -4.27
N VAL A 226 -7.75 -21.29 -3.80
CA VAL A 226 -7.08 -22.35 -4.57
C VAL A 226 -7.48 -23.71 -4.01
N ASP A 227 -7.64 -24.68 -4.90
CA ASP A 227 -7.81 -26.09 -4.54
C ASP A 227 -6.43 -26.71 -4.25
N ALA A 228 -6.21 -27.14 -3.01
CA ALA A 228 -4.96 -27.77 -2.61
C ALA A 228 -5.17 -28.72 -1.42
N THR A 229 -4.63 -29.93 -1.52
CA THR A 229 -4.74 -30.96 -0.48
C THR A 229 -3.49 -31.09 0.40
N SER A 230 -2.45 -30.29 0.14
CA SER A 230 -1.22 -30.24 0.94
C SER A 230 -0.65 -28.82 0.97
N ILE A 231 0.21 -28.52 1.96
CA ILE A 231 0.89 -27.22 2.06
C ILE A 231 1.77 -26.94 0.84
N GLU A 232 2.45 -27.97 0.32
CA GLU A 232 3.26 -27.82 -0.90
C GLU A 232 2.40 -27.45 -2.11
N ALA A 233 1.28 -28.16 -2.33
CA ALA A 233 0.35 -27.85 -3.40
C ALA A 233 -0.24 -26.44 -3.26
N PHE A 234 -0.58 -26.05 -2.02
CA PHE A 234 -1.06 -24.70 -1.72
C PHE A 234 -0.02 -23.64 -2.06
N CYS A 235 1.24 -23.83 -1.66
CA CYS A 235 2.32 -22.88 -1.94
C CYS A 235 2.54 -22.68 -3.44
N VAL A 236 2.50 -23.77 -4.22
CA VAL A 236 2.61 -23.71 -5.68
C VAL A 236 1.44 -22.96 -6.29
N ALA A 237 0.20 -23.31 -5.92
CA ALA A 237 -1.00 -22.69 -6.46
C ALA A 237 -1.10 -21.20 -6.06
N ALA A 238 -0.76 -20.84 -4.82
CA ALA A 238 -0.74 -19.47 -4.35
C ALA A 238 0.34 -18.63 -5.06
N SER A 239 1.53 -19.20 -5.31
CA SER A 239 2.58 -18.54 -6.08
C SER A 239 2.14 -18.26 -7.52
N GLN A 240 1.53 -19.25 -8.18
CA GLN A 240 1.00 -19.09 -9.54
C GLN A 240 -0.09 -18.04 -9.60
N PHE A 241 -1.06 -18.13 -8.68
CA PHE A 241 -2.16 -17.17 -8.60
C PHE A 241 -1.66 -15.73 -8.44
N THR A 242 -0.75 -15.51 -7.49
CA THR A 242 -0.24 -14.16 -7.18
C THR A 242 0.73 -13.65 -8.24
N HIS A 243 1.39 -14.51 -9.01
CA HIS A 243 2.23 -14.10 -10.14
C HIS A 243 1.44 -13.50 -11.30
N GLU A 244 0.17 -13.91 -11.44
CA GLU A 244 -0.72 -13.44 -12.52
C GLU A 244 -1.54 -12.20 -12.14
N LEU A 245 -1.45 -11.75 -10.88
CA LEU A 245 -2.11 -10.51 -10.46
C LEU A 245 -1.36 -9.29 -11.01
N PRO A 246 -2.07 -8.23 -11.45
CA PRO A 246 -1.45 -7.00 -11.90
C PRO A 246 -0.65 -6.31 -10.80
N GLY A 247 0.62 -5.99 -11.11
CA GLY A 247 1.50 -5.25 -10.23
C GLY A 247 2.20 -6.10 -9.16
N THR A 248 3.30 -5.57 -8.66
CA THR A 248 4.28 -6.24 -7.79
C THR A 248 4.66 -5.39 -6.57
N LEU A 249 3.82 -4.42 -6.15
CA LEU A 249 4.17 -3.49 -5.07
C LEU A 249 4.35 -4.21 -3.73
N ALA A 250 3.28 -4.82 -3.22
CA ALA A 250 3.41 -5.68 -2.05
C ALA A 250 2.39 -6.83 -2.00
N ALA A 251 2.72 -7.81 -1.16
CA ALA A 251 1.85 -8.90 -0.75
C ALA A 251 1.91 -9.09 0.78
N SER A 252 0.84 -9.63 1.35
CA SER A 252 0.83 -10.07 2.75
C SER A 252 0.56 -11.58 2.83
N VAL A 253 1.11 -12.24 3.84
CA VAL A 253 0.97 -13.68 4.10
C VAL A 253 0.67 -13.89 5.58
N THR A 254 -0.44 -14.53 5.91
CA THR A 254 -0.72 -14.99 7.27
C THR A 254 -0.31 -16.46 7.38
N LEU A 255 0.54 -16.75 8.34
CA LEU A 255 1.16 -18.05 8.60
C LEU A 255 0.87 -18.46 10.06
N PRO A 256 0.30 -19.65 10.31
CA PRO A 256 -0.03 -20.08 11.66
C PRO A 256 1.23 -20.46 12.45
N ASP A 257 1.11 -20.37 13.78
CA ASP A 257 2.12 -20.94 14.68
C ASP A 257 2.01 -22.47 14.72
N GLY A 258 3.09 -23.15 15.09
CA GLY A 258 3.08 -24.60 15.32
C GLY A 258 2.99 -25.48 14.08
N MET A 259 3.22 -24.93 12.88
CA MET A 259 3.34 -25.71 11.65
C MET A 259 4.51 -26.70 11.71
N ALA A 260 4.33 -27.89 11.12
CA ALA A 260 5.39 -28.89 11.00
C ALA A 260 6.60 -28.32 10.23
N THR A 261 7.82 -28.70 10.60
CA THR A 261 9.06 -28.14 10.04
C THR A 261 9.12 -28.24 8.52
N HIS A 262 8.69 -29.37 7.94
CA HIS A 262 8.67 -29.56 6.48
C HIS A 262 7.74 -28.54 5.80
N ASP A 263 6.51 -28.40 6.31
CA ASP A 263 5.51 -27.49 5.75
C ASP A 263 5.93 -26.03 5.93
N ARG A 264 6.49 -25.69 7.10
CA ARG A 264 7.06 -24.38 7.37
C ARG A 264 8.12 -24.02 6.33
N ALA A 265 9.03 -24.94 6.02
CA ALA A 265 10.06 -24.70 5.01
C ALA A 265 9.46 -24.45 3.60
N ARG A 266 8.35 -25.12 3.24
CA ARG A 266 7.66 -24.85 1.96
C ARG A 266 7.05 -23.47 1.90
N VAL A 267 6.43 -23.03 3.00
CA VAL A 267 5.85 -21.68 3.08
C VAL A 267 6.93 -20.61 3.06
N GLU A 268 8.03 -20.81 3.78
CA GLU A 268 9.15 -19.88 3.74
C GLU A 268 9.76 -19.78 2.34
N LEU A 269 9.90 -20.92 1.63
CA LEU A 269 10.36 -20.92 0.24
C LEU A 269 9.42 -20.12 -0.67
N MET A 270 8.10 -20.27 -0.50
CA MET A 270 7.11 -19.45 -1.22
C MET A 270 7.31 -17.97 -0.91
N ILE A 271 7.37 -17.59 0.37
CA ILE A 271 7.55 -16.20 0.82
C ILE A 271 8.80 -15.56 0.20
N GLU A 272 9.92 -16.29 0.17
CA GLU A 272 11.19 -15.83 -0.42
C GLU A 272 11.10 -15.59 -1.94
N HIS A 273 10.23 -16.31 -2.64
CA HIS A 273 10.10 -16.26 -4.10
C HIS A 273 8.88 -15.46 -4.58
N LEU A 274 8.07 -14.92 -3.67
CA LEU A 274 7.02 -13.97 -4.01
C LEU A 274 7.65 -12.72 -4.63
N ARG A 275 7.29 -12.46 -5.90
CA ARG A 275 7.83 -11.35 -6.70
C ARG A 275 7.11 -10.04 -6.39
N TYR A 276 7.22 -9.61 -5.14
CA TYR A 276 6.69 -8.34 -4.66
C TYR A 276 7.80 -7.53 -4.00
N GLY A 277 7.81 -6.20 -4.17
CA GLY A 277 8.83 -5.34 -3.57
C GLY A 277 8.81 -5.41 -2.04
N VAL A 278 7.61 -5.52 -1.46
CA VAL A 278 7.43 -5.84 -0.03
C VAL A 278 6.59 -7.11 0.15
N VAL A 279 7.07 -8.03 0.98
CA VAL A 279 6.30 -9.20 1.42
C VAL A 279 6.18 -9.14 2.93
N ALA A 280 4.96 -8.99 3.45
CA ALA A 280 4.71 -8.93 4.89
C ALA A 280 4.16 -10.25 5.42
N VAL A 281 4.71 -10.74 6.53
CA VAL A 281 4.29 -11.98 7.19
C VAL A 281 3.60 -11.63 8.51
N ASN A 282 2.35 -12.09 8.65
CA ASN A 282 1.45 -11.86 9.79
C ASN A 282 1.11 -10.39 10.07
N THR A 283 1.43 -9.50 9.14
CA THR A 283 1.13 -8.07 9.25
C THR A 283 0.78 -7.45 7.92
N TRP A 284 0.23 -6.24 7.96
CA TRP A 284 -0.07 -5.47 6.76
C TRP A 284 1.21 -4.91 6.15
N SER A 285 1.40 -5.14 4.85
CA SER A 285 2.53 -4.64 4.06
C SER A 285 2.71 -3.12 4.06
N ALA A 286 1.68 -2.34 4.37
CA ALA A 286 1.80 -0.88 4.51
C ALA A 286 2.81 -0.44 5.59
N LEU A 287 3.14 -1.31 6.56
CA LEU A 287 4.19 -1.00 7.53
C LEU A 287 5.55 -0.81 6.85
N GLY A 288 5.80 -1.44 5.71
CA GLY A 288 7.02 -1.22 4.93
C GLY A 288 7.15 0.21 4.44
N TYR A 289 6.06 0.75 3.88
CA TYR A 289 5.98 2.16 3.50
C TYR A 289 6.10 3.07 4.72
N ALA A 290 5.31 2.79 5.77
CA ALA A 290 5.19 3.67 6.93
C ALA A 290 6.49 3.80 7.74
N MET A 291 7.33 2.77 7.78
CA MET A 291 8.63 2.84 8.46
C MET A 291 9.65 3.72 7.73
N GLY A 292 9.52 3.90 6.41
CA GLY A 292 10.39 4.76 5.61
C GLY A 292 11.89 4.39 5.63
N GLY A 293 12.24 3.21 6.13
CA GLY A 293 13.63 2.77 6.33
C GLY A 293 14.14 1.77 5.30
N ILE A 294 13.28 1.35 4.37
CA ILE A 294 13.54 0.33 3.34
C ILE A 294 13.09 0.85 1.97
N PRO A 295 13.73 0.43 0.87
CA PRO A 295 13.25 0.73 -0.47
C PRO A 295 11.78 0.36 -0.65
N TRP A 296 11.02 1.27 -1.26
CA TRP A 296 9.61 1.12 -1.54
C TRP A 296 9.36 1.23 -3.04
N GLY A 297 8.74 0.21 -3.63
CA GLY A 297 8.47 0.13 -5.06
C GLY A 297 8.14 -1.29 -5.48
N GLY A 298 7.86 -1.50 -6.77
CA GLY A 298 7.61 -2.82 -7.34
C GLY A 298 8.82 -3.75 -7.29
N PHE A 299 8.58 -5.06 -7.44
CA PHE A 299 9.66 -6.03 -7.62
C PHE A 299 10.47 -5.71 -8.90
N PRO A 300 11.81 -5.85 -8.89
CA PRO A 300 12.64 -5.51 -10.04
C PRO A 300 12.24 -6.21 -11.33
N GLY A 301 12.26 -5.47 -12.44
CA GLY A 301 11.95 -5.98 -13.78
C GLY A 301 10.98 -5.14 -14.60
N GLY A 302 10.38 -4.10 -14.00
CA GLY A 302 9.49 -3.18 -14.70
C GLY A 302 10.19 -2.46 -15.86
N THR A 303 9.47 -2.31 -16.99
CA THR A 303 9.90 -1.55 -18.17
C THR A 303 8.86 -0.49 -18.53
N ILE A 304 9.17 0.38 -19.50
CA ILE A 304 8.22 1.39 -19.98
C ILE A 304 6.96 0.71 -20.58
N GLU A 305 7.10 -0.46 -21.19
CA GLU A 305 6.02 -1.24 -21.78
C GLU A 305 5.24 -2.03 -20.74
N LYS A 306 5.90 -2.45 -19.64
CA LYS A 306 5.30 -3.22 -18.55
C LYS A 306 5.86 -2.71 -17.22
N PRO A 307 5.34 -1.58 -16.71
CA PRO A 307 5.89 -0.98 -15.50
C PRO A 307 5.58 -1.80 -14.26
N GLU A 308 4.60 -2.70 -14.31
CA GLU A 308 4.08 -3.42 -13.13
C GLU A 308 3.72 -2.42 -12.02
N SER A 309 4.40 -2.50 -10.86
CA SER A 309 4.25 -1.53 -9.78
C SER A 309 5.36 -0.48 -9.70
N GLY A 310 6.24 -0.40 -10.71
CA GLY A 310 7.22 0.66 -10.77
C GLY A 310 8.47 0.35 -11.57
N ILE A 311 9.13 1.43 -12.00
CA ILE A 311 10.48 1.42 -12.57
C ILE A 311 11.39 2.12 -11.56
N GLY A 312 12.25 1.36 -10.90
CA GLY A 312 13.05 1.84 -9.76
C GLY A 312 12.28 1.73 -8.44
N TYR A 313 12.71 2.48 -7.43
CA TYR A 313 12.10 2.54 -6.10
C TYR A 313 12.33 3.91 -5.47
N VAL A 314 11.55 4.21 -4.43
CA VAL A 314 11.69 5.36 -3.53
C VAL A 314 12.05 4.90 -2.12
N HIS A 315 12.21 5.85 -1.18
CA HIS A 315 12.40 5.56 0.25
C HIS A 315 13.64 4.71 0.59
N ASN A 316 14.79 4.87 -0.09
CA ASN A 316 16.03 4.18 0.26
C ASN A 316 17.04 5.10 0.99
N PRO A 317 16.74 5.61 2.20
CA PRO A 317 17.62 6.57 2.89
C PRO A 317 18.95 5.95 3.32
N GLN A 318 19.01 4.61 3.39
CA GLN A 318 20.22 3.86 3.76
C GLN A 318 21.11 3.53 2.55
N LEU A 319 20.74 3.95 1.34
CA LEU A 319 21.47 3.66 0.10
C LEU A 319 21.77 2.17 -0.08
N LEU A 320 20.84 1.30 0.33
CA LEU A 320 20.99 -0.15 0.22
C LEU A 320 21.10 -0.53 -1.26
N PRO A 321 22.23 -1.12 -1.71
CA PRO A 321 22.38 -1.51 -3.09
C PRO A 321 21.65 -2.83 -3.35
N LEU A 322 21.17 -3.02 -4.59
CA LEU A 322 20.70 -4.31 -5.11
C LEU A 322 19.61 -5.00 -4.25
N VAL A 323 18.71 -4.21 -3.64
CA VAL A 323 17.57 -4.77 -2.91
C VAL A 323 16.58 -5.34 -3.92
N HIS A 324 16.39 -6.66 -3.90
CA HIS A 324 15.39 -7.35 -4.73
C HIS A 324 13.98 -7.22 -4.16
N ASN A 325 13.83 -7.44 -2.86
CA ASN A 325 12.59 -7.30 -2.12
C ASN A 325 12.88 -7.13 -0.63
N THR A 326 11.88 -6.70 0.13
CA THR A 326 11.93 -6.69 1.59
C THR A 326 10.91 -7.63 2.18
N ILE A 327 11.33 -8.50 3.10
CA ILE A 327 10.44 -9.37 3.87
C ILE A 327 10.27 -8.82 5.28
N LEU A 328 9.07 -8.36 5.60
CA LEU A 328 8.69 -7.86 6.92
C LEU A 328 8.01 -8.96 7.71
N ARG A 329 8.37 -9.14 8.98
CA ARG A 329 7.81 -10.21 9.82
C ARG A 329 7.28 -9.65 11.13
N ALA A 330 6.09 -10.10 11.49
CA ALA A 330 5.49 -9.86 12.79
C ALA A 330 5.06 -11.19 13.44
N PRO A 331 4.87 -11.21 14.77
CA PRO A 331 4.16 -12.30 15.42
C PRO A 331 2.72 -12.46 14.88
N LEU A 332 2.16 -13.67 14.96
CA LEU A 332 0.78 -13.95 14.51
C LEU A 332 -0.28 -13.12 15.25
N THR A 333 0.01 -12.71 16.48
CA THR A 333 -0.79 -11.76 17.26
C THR A 333 0.11 -10.75 17.94
N VAL A 334 -0.32 -9.49 18.01
CA VAL A 334 0.44 -8.41 18.68
C VAL A 334 -0.42 -7.83 19.78
N TRP A 335 0.22 -7.57 20.92
CA TRP A 335 -0.35 -6.80 22.02
C TRP A 335 0.66 -5.71 22.42
N PRO A 336 0.20 -4.46 22.66
CA PRO A 336 -1.18 -4.00 22.65
C PRO A 336 -1.76 -3.78 21.23
N THR A 337 -3.06 -3.46 21.18
CA THR A 337 -3.80 -3.21 19.92
C THR A 337 -3.05 -2.19 19.05
N PRO A 338 -2.82 -2.49 17.75
CA PRO A 338 -2.13 -1.55 16.89
C PRO A 338 -2.87 -0.22 16.68
N PRO A 339 -2.18 0.93 16.69
CA PRO A 339 -2.82 2.25 16.57
C PRO A 339 -3.38 2.54 15.18
N TRP A 340 -2.97 1.80 14.14
CA TRP A 340 -3.51 1.93 12.78
C TRP A 340 -4.86 1.23 12.60
N PHE A 341 -5.35 0.49 13.61
CA PHE A 341 -6.70 -0.06 13.57
C PHE A 341 -7.73 1.06 13.64
N PRO A 342 -8.67 1.14 12.67
CA PRO A 342 -9.65 2.21 12.66
C PRO A 342 -10.58 2.26 13.89
N TRP A 343 -10.61 1.20 14.70
CA TRP A 343 -11.37 1.10 15.95
C TRP A 343 -10.51 1.29 17.21
N HIS A 344 -9.22 1.59 17.08
CA HIS A 344 -8.37 1.90 18.22
C HIS A 344 -8.87 3.19 18.89
N ARG A 345 -9.38 3.09 20.11
CA ARG A 345 -10.08 4.21 20.79
C ARG A 345 -9.20 5.45 20.95
N LYS A 346 -7.90 5.24 21.08
CA LYS A 346 -6.88 6.30 21.22
C LYS A 346 -6.06 6.57 19.96
N GLY A 347 -6.47 6.02 18.81
CA GLY A 347 -5.68 6.11 17.57
C GLY A 347 -5.29 7.55 17.20
N ALA A 348 -6.25 8.47 17.21
CA ALA A 348 -5.99 9.89 16.92
C ALA A 348 -5.02 10.55 17.91
N ALA A 349 -5.15 10.26 19.21
CA ALA A 349 -4.25 10.78 20.23
C ALA A 349 -2.82 10.23 20.06
N LEU A 350 -2.69 8.94 19.74
CA LEU A 350 -1.41 8.31 19.46
C LEU A 350 -0.76 8.89 18.19
N THR A 351 -1.52 9.12 17.12
CA THR A 351 -1.01 9.77 15.91
C THR A 351 -0.48 11.18 16.19
N LEU A 352 -1.22 12.00 16.95
CA LEU A 352 -0.75 13.32 17.37
C LEU A 352 0.48 13.24 18.26
N GLY A 353 0.51 12.29 19.21
CA GLY A 353 1.68 12.08 20.07
C GLY A 353 2.93 11.67 19.29
N VAL A 354 2.79 10.89 18.21
CA VAL A 354 3.91 10.57 17.29
C VAL A 354 4.37 11.83 16.55
N ALA A 355 3.45 12.68 16.08
CA ALA A 355 3.82 13.95 15.45
C ALA A 355 4.57 14.88 16.43
N ASP A 356 4.07 15.00 17.67
CA ASP A 356 4.72 15.77 18.73
C ASP A 356 6.10 15.21 19.08
N MET A 357 6.25 13.88 19.08
CA MET A 357 7.53 13.21 19.30
C MET A 357 8.54 13.60 18.22
N TYR A 358 8.16 13.52 16.94
CA TYR A 358 9.03 13.93 15.84
C TYR A 358 9.33 15.42 15.83
N ALA A 359 8.36 16.28 16.17
CA ALA A 359 8.58 17.72 16.32
C ALA A 359 9.59 18.01 17.44
N ALA A 360 9.50 17.30 18.57
CA ALA A 360 10.46 17.42 19.66
C ALA A 360 11.87 16.95 19.24
N ILE A 361 11.95 15.86 18.47
CA ILE A 361 13.22 15.36 17.92
C ILE A 361 13.85 16.39 16.98
N ALA A 362 13.07 16.97 16.08
CA ALA A 362 13.53 18.04 15.19
C ALA A 362 14.00 19.29 15.97
N GLY A 363 13.40 19.57 17.12
CA GLY A 363 13.83 20.62 18.06
C GLY A 363 15.04 20.26 18.94
N GLY A 364 15.69 19.11 18.72
CA GLY A 364 16.90 18.69 19.45
C GLY A 364 16.65 17.85 20.70
N SER A 365 15.40 17.50 21.01
CA SER A 365 15.06 16.54 22.07
C SER A 365 15.27 15.10 21.62
N LYS A 366 15.29 14.15 22.57
CA LYS A 366 15.25 12.71 22.25
C LYS A 366 13.82 12.17 22.01
N GLY A 367 12.78 12.96 22.28
CA GLY A 367 11.38 12.55 22.12
C GLY A 367 10.85 11.56 23.17
N TYR A 368 11.69 11.08 24.11
CA TYR A 368 11.29 10.07 25.10
C TYR A 368 10.13 10.49 26.01
N TRP A 369 10.01 11.77 26.30
CA TRP A 369 8.90 12.27 27.11
C TRP A 369 7.57 12.14 26.35
N GLN A 370 7.54 12.49 25.07
CA GLN A 370 6.36 12.34 24.22
C GLN A 370 5.96 10.86 24.13
N LEU A 371 6.94 9.97 23.98
CA LEU A 371 6.70 8.53 24.00
C LEU A 371 6.13 8.04 25.35
N ALA A 372 6.68 8.50 26.47
CA ALA A 372 6.18 8.17 27.80
C ALA A 372 4.73 8.66 28.02
N LYS A 373 4.37 9.84 27.50
CA LYS A 373 2.99 10.36 27.57
C LYS A 373 1.98 9.53 26.79
N MET A 374 2.43 8.83 25.74
CA MET A 374 1.57 7.96 24.94
C MET A 374 1.30 6.60 25.59
N LEU A 375 2.13 6.14 26.53
CA LEU A 375 2.00 4.80 27.14
C LEU A 375 0.59 4.49 27.66
N PRO A 376 -0.09 5.38 28.42
CA PRO A 376 -1.45 5.10 28.88
C PRO A 376 -2.44 4.87 27.73
N ASP A 377 -2.30 5.63 26.64
CA ASP A 377 -3.16 5.52 25.46
C ASP A 377 -2.87 4.28 24.62
N VAL A 378 -1.61 3.82 24.60
CA VAL A 378 -1.19 2.57 23.97
C VAL A 378 -1.85 1.36 24.62
N PHE A 379 -1.97 1.34 25.96
CA PHE A 379 -2.64 0.24 26.68
C PHE A 379 -4.16 0.41 26.80
N GLY A 380 -4.71 1.58 26.43
CA GLY A 380 -6.14 1.87 26.46
C GLY A 380 -6.89 1.53 25.15
N GLY A 381 -6.21 0.87 24.21
CA GLY A 381 -6.65 0.58 22.84
C GLY A 381 -7.78 -0.42 22.69
#